data_AF-A0A2J7QZ93-F1
#
_entry.id   AF-A0A2J7QZ93-F1
#
_cell.length_a   1.000
_cell.length_b   1.000
_cell.length_c   1.000
_cell.angle_alpha   90.00
_cell.angle_beta   90.00
_cell.angle_gamma   90.00
#
_symmetry.space_group_name_H-M   'P 1'
#
loop_
_entity.id
_entity.type
_entity.pdbx_description
1 polymer ?
#
loop_
_entity_poly.entity_id
_entity_poly.type
_entity_poly.pdbx_seq_one_letter_code
_entity_poly.pdbx_strand_id
1 'polypeptide(L)'
;MSAPNRTLAISFGIQMVYSMPTNATQWHTAPEIMGRRAIASGALADIYLPIETFLEDHGFDGRMCLLRSICEAAHSPFHHEDLNLLEEIVHAILTPSQEVSPAEADCSDNTQVMDYLPLEKQYFAAECVGKSGGDCDAAYPACPESPLDYISQTIQLEMFPE
;
A
#
# COMPACT_ATOMS: atom_id res chain seq x y z
N MET A 1 -9.57 35.05 11.99
CA MET A 1 -8.69 35.83 12.90
C MET A 1 -7.28 35.80 12.33
N SER A 2 -6.80 36.96 11.85
CA SER A 2 -5.45 37.12 11.29
C SER A 2 -4.54 37.72 12.36
N ALA A 3 -3.40 37.07 12.63
CA ALA A 3 -2.32 37.61 13.44
C ALA A 3 -1.04 37.60 12.58
N PRO A 4 -0.59 38.75 12.05
CA PRO A 4 0.67 38.83 11.33
C PRO A 4 1.84 38.89 12.33
N ASN A 5 3.00 38.34 11.94
CA ASN A 5 4.27 38.27 12.69
C ASN A 5 4.38 37.22 13.82
N ARG A 6 4.07 35.95 13.54
CA ARG A 6 4.55 34.85 14.37
C ARG A 6 5.16 33.74 13.51
N THR A 7 6.47 33.56 13.65
CA THR A 7 7.18 32.44 13.03
C THR A 7 6.90 31.20 13.84
N LEU A 8 6.36 30.17 13.19
CA LEU A 8 6.04 28.89 13.80
C LEU A 8 7.06 27.87 13.27
N ALA A 9 7.91 27.36 14.17
CA ALA A 9 8.92 26.36 13.84
C ALA A 9 8.42 25.00 14.38
N ILE A 10 8.25 24.04 13.47
CA ILE A 10 7.88 22.67 13.81
C ILE A 10 9.12 21.81 13.62
N SER A 11 9.53 21.11 14.67
CA SER A 11 10.70 20.22 14.66
C SER A 11 10.30 18.85 15.19
N PHE A 12 10.58 17.81 14.40
CA PHE A 12 10.43 16.42 14.81
C PHE A 12 11.80 15.86 15.18
N GLY A 13 11.88 15.14 16.30
CA GLY A 13 13.07 14.44 16.75
C GLY A 13 12.74 12.98 17.03
N ILE A 14 13.52 12.07 16.45
CA ILE A 14 13.40 10.63 16.68
C ILE A 14 14.69 10.16 17.33
N GLN A 15 14.59 9.51 18.49
CA GLN A 15 15.73 8.87 19.14
C GLN A 15 15.50 7.37 19.14
N MET A 16 16.35 6.65 18.40
CA MET A 16 16.33 5.20 18.37
C MET A 16 17.30 4.66 19.43
N VAL A 17 16.77 3.91 20.40
CA VAL A 17 17.58 3.25 21.44
C VAL A 17 17.64 1.77 21.11
N TYR A 18 18.74 1.34 20.50
CA TYR A 18 18.99 -0.07 20.24
C TYR A 18 19.85 -0.66 21.36
N SER A 19 19.39 -1.74 21.99
CA SER A 19 20.23 -2.54 22.88
C SER A 19 21.29 -3.23 22.03
N MET A 20 22.52 -2.72 22.06
CA MET A 20 23.57 -3.33 21.25
C MET A 20 23.92 -4.73 21.77
N PRO A 21 23.98 -5.73 20.87
CA PRO A 21 24.32 -7.08 21.26
C PRO A 21 25.83 -7.20 21.64
N THR A 22 26.16 -7.72 22.83
CA THR A 22 27.55 -7.73 23.36
C THR A 22 28.46 -8.87 22.87
N ASN A 23 28.00 -9.66 21.90
CA ASN A 23 28.56 -10.94 21.46
C ASN A 23 28.58 -11.05 19.93
N ALA A 24 29.63 -11.64 19.36
CA ALA A 24 29.87 -11.66 17.91
C ALA A 24 28.94 -12.63 17.16
N THR A 25 28.45 -13.68 17.81
CA THR A 25 27.64 -14.71 17.14
C THR A 25 26.22 -14.25 16.84
N GLN A 26 25.69 -13.31 17.62
CA GLN A 26 24.32 -12.83 17.45
C GLN A 26 24.15 -11.82 16.31
N TRP A 27 25.25 -11.35 15.69
CA TRP A 27 25.18 -10.60 14.43
C TRP A 27 24.86 -11.52 13.24
N HIS A 28 25.15 -12.82 13.38
CA HIS A 28 24.89 -13.83 12.35
C HIS A 28 23.53 -14.49 12.50
N THR A 29 22.94 -14.46 13.70
CA THR A 29 21.55 -14.84 13.91
C THR A 29 20.70 -13.61 13.66
N ALA A 30 19.97 -13.59 12.54
CA ALA A 30 18.86 -12.65 12.42
C ALA A 30 18.03 -12.76 13.70
N PRO A 31 17.69 -11.65 14.37
CA PRO A 31 16.85 -11.72 15.56
C PRO A 31 15.60 -12.53 15.22
N GLU A 32 15.05 -13.26 16.19
CA GLU A 32 13.67 -13.75 16.08
C GLU A 32 12.76 -12.53 16.09
N ILE A 33 12.71 -11.82 14.97
CA ILE A 33 11.65 -10.86 14.66
C ILE A 33 10.38 -11.68 14.87
N MET A 34 9.47 -11.19 15.73
CA MET A 34 8.12 -11.73 15.91
C MET A 34 7.69 -12.34 14.59
N GLY A 35 7.50 -13.66 14.56
CA GLY A 35 7.45 -14.41 13.30
C GLY A 35 6.54 -13.68 12.31
N ARG A 36 7.02 -13.44 11.08
CA ARG A 36 6.35 -12.60 10.05
C ARG A 36 4.82 -12.71 10.05
N ARG A 37 4.29 -13.90 10.36
CA ARG A 37 2.86 -14.19 10.57
C ARG A 37 2.08 -13.26 11.51
N ALA A 38 2.66 -12.79 12.63
CA ALA A 38 1.96 -11.94 13.60
C ALA A 38 2.08 -10.45 13.29
N ILE A 39 3.15 -10.06 12.57
CA ILE A 39 3.35 -8.68 12.12
C ILE A 39 2.59 -8.46 10.81
N ALA A 40 2.60 -9.40 9.86
CA ALA A 40 2.06 -9.19 8.51
C ALA A 40 0.55 -8.92 8.48
N SER A 41 -0.27 -9.64 9.26
CA SER A 41 -1.71 -9.40 9.25
C SER A 41 -2.08 -8.08 9.94
N GLY A 42 -1.45 -7.76 11.07
CA GLY A 42 -1.64 -6.47 11.74
C GLY A 42 -1.11 -5.29 10.91
N ALA A 43 0.08 -5.44 10.32
CA ALA A 43 0.78 -4.38 9.59
C ALA A 43 0.04 -3.96 8.31
N LEU A 44 -0.56 -4.89 7.57
CA LEU A 44 -1.35 -4.54 6.40
C LEU A 44 -2.59 -3.72 6.79
N ALA A 45 -3.31 -4.12 7.84
CA ALA A 45 -4.46 -3.36 8.32
C ALA A 45 -4.06 -1.97 8.83
N ASP A 46 -2.93 -1.86 9.54
CA ASP A 46 -2.40 -0.58 10.04
C ASP A 46 -2.01 0.40 8.91
N ILE A 47 -1.65 -0.11 7.73
CA ILE A 47 -1.31 0.70 6.55
C ILE A 47 -2.57 1.07 5.75
N TYR A 48 -3.45 0.09 5.50
CA TYR A 48 -4.56 0.29 4.56
C TYR A 48 -5.78 0.98 5.17
N LEU A 49 -6.13 0.73 6.44
CA LEU A 49 -7.28 1.40 7.07
C LEU A 49 -7.18 2.94 7.05
N PRO A 50 -6.02 3.55 7.32
CA PRO A 50 -5.83 4.99 7.12
C PRO A 50 -6.02 5.44 5.67
N ILE A 51 -5.60 4.63 4.70
CA ILE A 51 -5.73 4.94 3.26
C ILE A 51 -7.20 4.86 2.84
N GLU A 52 -7.94 3.83 3.27
CA GLU A 52 -9.39 3.74 3.06
C GLU A 52 -10.10 4.99 3.61
N THR A 53 -9.77 5.38 4.84
CA THR A 53 -10.34 6.58 5.48
C THR A 53 -10.00 7.84 4.69
N PHE A 54 -8.74 7.97 4.25
CA PHE A 54 -8.30 9.11 3.44
C PHE A 54 -9.07 9.20 2.12
N LEU A 55 -9.28 8.08 1.44
CA LEU A 55 -10.04 8.03 0.19
C LEU A 55 -11.52 8.36 0.42
N GLU A 56 -12.12 7.84 1.49
CA GLU A 56 -13.49 8.15 1.89
C GLU A 56 -13.67 9.66 2.15
N ASP A 57 -12.75 10.27 2.88
CA ASP A 57 -12.76 11.71 3.16
C ASP A 57 -12.63 12.57 1.89
N HIS A 58 -12.09 12.01 0.80
CA HIS A 58 -11.94 12.66 -0.50
C HIS A 58 -13.05 12.31 -1.50
N GLY A 59 -14.11 11.61 -1.06
CA GLY A 59 -15.32 11.36 -1.85
C GLY A 59 -15.29 10.09 -2.70
N PHE A 60 -14.35 9.19 -2.44
CA PHE A 60 -14.32 7.84 -3.01
C PHE A 60 -15.03 6.86 -2.07
N ASP A 61 -15.43 5.68 -2.57
CA ASP A 61 -15.70 4.53 -1.71
C ASP A 61 -14.35 3.98 -1.26
N GLY A 62 -13.91 4.35 -0.05
CA GLY A 62 -12.52 4.23 0.37
C GLY A 62 -11.97 2.81 0.26
N ARG A 63 -12.78 1.84 0.67
CA ARG A 63 -12.43 0.42 0.57
C ARG A 63 -12.44 -0.07 -0.86
N MET A 64 -13.53 0.17 -1.61
CA MET A 64 -13.64 -0.34 -2.96
C MET A 64 -12.57 0.25 -3.88
N CYS A 65 -12.30 1.55 -3.75
CA CYS A 65 -11.32 2.25 -4.56
C CYS A 65 -9.87 1.90 -4.21
N LEU A 66 -9.57 1.60 -2.95
CA LEU A 66 -8.27 1.04 -2.58
C LEU A 66 -8.06 -0.34 -3.21
N LEU A 67 -9.07 -1.23 -3.14
CA LEU A 67 -9.00 -2.55 -3.78
C LEU A 67 -8.85 -2.45 -5.31
N ARG A 68 -9.60 -1.53 -5.94
CA ARG A 68 -9.43 -1.23 -7.38
C ARG A 68 -8.01 -0.76 -7.69
N SER A 69 -7.45 0.14 -6.90
CA SER A 69 -6.08 0.66 -7.09
C SER A 69 -5.02 -0.45 -6.98
N ILE A 70 -5.16 -1.35 -6.01
CA ILE A 70 -4.26 -2.51 -5.85
C ILE A 70 -4.37 -3.43 -7.08
N CYS A 71 -5.59 -3.70 -7.55
CA CYS A 71 -5.83 -4.51 -8.75
C CYS A 71 -5.17 -3.89 -9.99
N GLU A 72 -5.38 -2.60 -10.22
CA GLU A 72 -4.83 -1.88 -11.38
C GLU A 72 -3.29 -1.82 -11.34
N ALA A 73 -2.71 -1.52 -10.18
CA ALA A 73 -1.26 -1.52 -10.00
C ALA A 73 -0.65 -2.92 -10.21
N ALA A 74 -1.37 -3.98 -9.87
CA ALA A 74 -0.95 -5.36 -10.14
C ALA A 74 -1.12 -5.77 -11.60
N HIS A 75 -2.10 -5.20 -12.31
CA HIS A 75 -2.34 -5.42 -13.74
C HIS A 75 -1.30 -4.72 -14.61
N SER A 76 -0.95 -3.48 -14.26
CA SER A 76 0.10 -2.68 -14.91
C SER A 76 1.14 -2.25 -13.88
N PRO A 77 2.09 -3.13 -13.52
CA PRO A 77 3.11 -2.81 -12.54
C PRO A 77 3.98 -1.65 -13.04
N PHE A 78 4.31 -0.73 -12.15
CA PHE A 78 5.24 0.37 -12.39
C PHE A 78 6.58 -0.19 -12.94
N HIS A 79 6.77 -0.12 -14.26
CA HIS A 79 7.96 -0.62 -14.96
C HIS A 79 8.70 0.58 -15.55
N HIS A 80 9.43 1.29 -14.69
CA HIS A 80 10.42 2.27 -15.12
C HIS A 80 11.81 1.83 -14.67
N GLU A 81 12.79 1.90 -15.57
CA GLU A 81 14.17 1.49 -15.28
C GLU A 81 14.86 2.40 -14.25
N ASP A 82 14.25 3.56 -13.95
CA ASP A 82 14.66 4.53 -12.94
C ASP A 82 13.53 4.75 -11.91
N LEU A 83 13.24 3.74 -11.07
CA LEU A 83 12.25 3.90 -9.99
C LEU A 83 12.72 4.98 -9.01
N ASN A 84 11.95 6.05 -8.87
CA ASN A 84 12.19 7.04 -7.81
C ASN A 84 11.72 6.48 -6.45
N LEU A 85 12.25 7.00 -5.33
CA LEU A 85 11.85 6.55 -3.98
C LEU A 85 10.32 6.56 -3.78
N LEU A 86 9.62 7.56 -4.32
CA LEU A 86 8.16 7.63 -4.23
C LEU A 86 7.49 6.45 -4.95
N GLU A 87 8.01 6.07 -6.12
CA GLU A 87 7.50 4.96 -6.92
C GLU A 87 7.71 3.63 -6.20
N GLU A 88 8.89 3.43 -5.58
CA GLU A 88 9.14 2.25 -4.74
C GLU A 88 8.20 2.18 -3.54
N ILE A 89 7.91 3.32 -2.89
CA ILE A 89 6.96 3.39 -1.78
C ILE A 89 5.54 3.03 -2.25
N VAL A 90 5.09 3.63 -3.36
CA VAL A 90 3.75 3.35 -3.91
C VAL A 90 3.66 1.89 -4.35
N HIS A 91 4.69 1.36 -5.01
CA HIS A 91 4.75 -0.05 -5.39
C HIS A 91 4.67 -0.98 -4.18
N ALA A 92 5.41 -0.68 -3.10
CA ALA A 92 5.37 -1.46 -1.87
C ALA A 92 3.98 -1.42 -1.21
N ILE A 93 3.36 -0.25 -1.15
CA ILE A 93 2.01 -0.08 -0.59
C ILE A 93 0.95 -0.81 -1.43
N LEU A 94 1.06 -0.80 -2.76
CA LEU A 94 0.05 -1.41 -3.64
C LEU A 94 0.33 -2.87 -4.01
N THR A 95 1.34 -3.50 -3.39
CA THR A 95 1.71 -4.90 -3.62
C THR A 95 1.63 -5.70 -2.30
N PRO A 96 0.42 -6.01 -1.82
CA PRO A 96 0.21 -6.69 -0.53
C PRO A 96 0.94 -8.04 -0.41
N SER A 97 1.24 -8.72 -1.51
CA SER A 97 1.99 -9.98 -1.53
C SER A 97 3.42 -9.89 -0.99
N GLN A 98 4.02 -8.69 -0.92
CA GLN A 98 5.34 -8.50 -0.31
C GLN A 98 5.32 -8.77 1.20
N GLU A 99 4.19 -8.51 1.85
CA GLU A 99 4.00 -8.69 3.30
C GLU A 99 3.49 -10.10 3.66
N VAL A 100 2.92 -10.82 2.68
CA VAL A 100 2.35 -12.17 2.86
C VAL A 100 3.43 -13.25 2.76
N SER A 101 3.24 -14.37 3.45
CA SER A 101 4.18 -15.49 3.36
C SER A 101 4.20 -16.07 1.93
N PRO A 102 5.36 -16.49 1.39
CA PRO A 102 5.46 -16.99 0.01
C PRO A 102 4.63 -18.27 -0.28
N ALA A 103 4.06 -18.90 0.76
CA ALA A 103 3.13 -20.02 0.62
C ALA A 103 1.67 -19.59 0.41
N GLU A 104 1.33 -18.34 0.75
CA GLU A 104 -0.01 -17.74 0.59
C GLU A 104 -0.04 -16.71 -0.55
N ALA A 105 1.13 -16.35 -1.10
CA ALA A 105 1.29 -15.40 -2.21
C ALA A 105 0.96 -16.00 -3.60
N ASP A 106 0.42 -17.22 -3.64
CA ASP A 106 0.07 -17.89 -4.90
C ASP A 106 -1.40 -17.58 -5.26
N CYS A 107 -1.60 -16.90 -6.38
CA CYS A 107 -2.92 -16.55 -6.92
C CYS A 107 -3.66 -17.75 -7.55
N SER A 108 -3.21 -18.97 -7.28
CA SER A 108 -3.70 -20.22 -7.87
C SER A 108 -5.00 -20.74 -7.22
N ASP A 109 -5.36 -20.25 -6.02
CA ASP A 109 -6.62 -20.61 -5.38
C ASP A 109 -7.75 -19.63 -5.76
N ASN A 110 -8.43 -19.96 -6.85
CA ASN A 110 -9.53 -19.19 -7.44
C ASN A 110 -10.84 -19.23 -6.61
N THR A 111 -10.79 -19.78 -5.39
CA THR A 111 -11.98 -20.25 -4.65
C THR A 111 -12.27 -19.43 -3.40
N GLN A 112 -11.91 -18.14 -3.38
CA GLN A 112 -12.17 -17.30 -2.21
C GLN A 112 -13.22 -16.24 -2.54
N VAL A 113 -14.43 -16.47 -2.02
CA VAL A 113 -15.50 -15.47 -2.01
C VAL A 113 -15.04 -14.30 -1.13
N MET A 114 -14.78 -13.15 -1.76
CA MET A 114 -14.19 -11.94 -1.17
C MET A 114 -14.84 -11.54 0.17
N ASP A 115 -16.17 -11.63 0.28
CA ASP A 115 -16.94 -11.09 1.41
C ASP A 115 -16.76 -11.83 2.74
N TYR A 116 -16.37 -13.11 2.73
CA TYR A 116 -16.15 -13.89 3.96
C TYR A 116 -14.68 -13.91 4.41
N LEU A 117 -13.83 -13.25 3.64
CA LEU A 117 -12.40 -13.29 3.84
C LEU A 117 -11.98 -12.19 4.84
N PRO A 118 -11.04 -12.49 5.77
CA PRO A 118 -10.40 -11.47 6.60
C PRO A 118 -9.93 -10.27 5.77
N LEU A 119 -10.00 -9.07 6.35
CA LEU A 119 -9.72 -7.81 5.66
C LEU A 119 -8.39 -7.85 4.90
N GLU A 120 -7.34 -8.37 5.53
CA GLU A 120 -5.99 -8.43 4.98
C GLU A 120 -5.92 -9.25 3.69
N LYS A 121 -6.70 -10.33 3.65
CA LYS A 121 -6.75 -11.23 2.52
C LYS A 121 -7.56 -10.66 1.35
N GLN A 122 -8.44 -9.67 1.59
CA GLN A 122 -9.16 -9.00 0.52
C GLN A 122 -8.22 -8.12 -0.31
N TYR A 123 -7.27 -7.42 0.32
CA TYR A 123 -6.23 -6.68 -0.39
C TYR A 123 -5.38 -7.62 -1.25
N PHE A 124 -4.99 -8.77 -0.71
CA PHE A 124 -4.25 -9.78 -1.46
C PHE A 124 -5.07 -10.35 -2.63
N ALA A 125 -6.36 -10.62 -2.43
CA ALA A 125 -7.24 -11.08 -3.50
C ALA A 125 -7.34 -10.04 -4.63
N ALA A 126 -7.37 -8.75 -4.32
CA ALA A 126 -7.38 -7.68 -5.32
C ALA A 126 -6.12 -7.68 -6.19
N GLU A 127 -4.95 -7.85 -5.57
CA GLU A 127 -3.69 -7.99 -6.30
C GLU A 127 -3.71 -9.20 -7.23
N CYS A 128 -4.29 -10.32 -6.80
CA CYS A 128 -4.40 -11.52 -7.62
C CYS A 128 -5.33 -11.35 -8.83
N VAL A 129 -6.43 -10.60 -8.69
CA VAL A 129 -7.29 -10.24 -9.83
C VAL A 129 -6.47 -9.47 -10.87
N GLY A 130 -5.68 -8.47 -10.44
CA GLY A 130 -4.80 -7.72 -11.33
C GLY A 130 -3.74 -8.58 -12.02
N LYS A 131 -3.00 -9.39 -11.24
CA LYS A 131 -1.95 -10.30 -11.75
C LYS A 131 -2.46 -11.33 -12.74
N SER A 132 -3.69 -11.79 -12.57
CA SER A 132 -4.32 -12.76 -13.48
C SER A 132 -4.81 -12.14 -14.80
N GLY A 133 -4.68 -10.82 -14.96
CA GLY A 133 -5.19 -10.10 -16.13
C GLY A 133 -6.70 -9.88 -16.08
N GLY A 134 -7.31 -9.96 -14.89
CA GLY A 134 -8.73 -9.69 -14.68
C GLY A 134 -9.10 -8.23 -14.92
N ASP A 135 -10.39 -7.99 -15.16
CA ASP A 135 -10.94 -6.65 -15.34
C ASP A 135 -11.23 -6.02 -13.96
N CYS A 136 -10.41 -5.05 -13.56
CA CYS A 136 -10.52 -4.36 -12.28
C CYS A 136 -11.78 -3.48 -12.18
N ASP A 137 -12.28 -2.94 -13.29
CA ASP A 137 -13.48 -2.10 -13.32
C ASP A 137 -14.72 -2.95 -13.06
N ALA A 138 -14.77 -4.14 -13.68
CA ALA A 138 -15.83 -5.11 -13.47
C ALA A 138 -15.78 -5.76 -12.08
N ALA A 139 -14.57 -5.94 -11.51
CA ALA A 139 -14.38 -6.49 -10.17
C ALA A 139 -14.76 -5.49 -9.07
N TYR A 140 -14.54 -4.19 -9.30
CA TYR A 140 -14.74 -3.13 -8.30
C TYR A 140 -15.69 -2.01 -8.78
N PRO A 141 -16.95 -2.33 -9.15
CA PRO A 141 -17.86 -1.37 -9.79
C PRO A 141 -18.35 -0.24 -8.87
N ALA A 142 -18.21 -0.36 -7.55
CA ALA A 142 -18.56 0.72 -6.62
C ALA A 142 -17.51 1.85 -6.58
N CYS A 143 -16.36 1.64 -7.23
CA CYS A 143 -15.39 2.69 -7.50
C CYS A 143 -15.40 2.99 -9.00
N PRO A 144 -16.10 4.03 -9.49
CA PRO A 144 -16.17 4.33 -10.93
C PRO A 144 -14.94 5.09 -11.47
N GLU A 145 -14.29 5.90 -10.63
CA GLU A 145 -13.06 6.64 -10.97
C GLU A 145 -11.93 6.12 -10.07
N SER A 146 -10.83 5.65 -10.66
CA SER A 146 -9.69 5.17 -9.89
C SER A 146 -8.90 6.33 -9.28
N PRO A 147 -8.49 6.25 -8.00
CA PRO A 147 -7.54 7.17 -7.41
C PRO A 147 -6.22 7.28 -8.21
N LEU A 148 -5.78 6.21 -8.86
CA LEU A 148 -4.57 6.21 -9.67
C LEU A 148 -4.72 7.06 -10.94
N ASP A 149 -5.91 7.07 -11.54
CA ASP A 149 -6.22 7.91 -12.70
C ASP A 149 -6.29 9.40 -12.35
N TYR A 150 -6.76 9.72 -11.14
CA TYR A 150 -6.79 11.09 -10.64
C TYR A 150 -5.37 11.67 -10.46
N ILE A 151 -4.45 10.86 -9.93
CA ILE A 151 -3.04 11.27 -9.74
C ILE A 151 -2.31 11.37 -11.09
N SER A 152 -2.62 10.50 -12.06
CA SER A 152 -1.98 10.56 -13.38
C SER A 152 -2.40 11.79 -14.20
N GLN A 153 -3.66 12.23 -14.09
CA GLN A 153 -4.16 13.46 -14.73
C GLN A 153 -3.53 14.74 -14.16
N THR A 154 -3.25 14.77 -12.86
CA THR A 154 -2.64 15.95 -12.21
C THR A 154 -1.16 16.14 -12.56
N ILE A 155 -0.42 15.06 -12.81
CA ILE A 155 0.98 15.14 -13.28
C ILE A 155 1.07 15.71 -14.70
N GLN A 156 0.11 15.40 -15.58
CA GLN A 156 0.10 15.94 -16.94
C GLN A 156 -0.15 17.46 -17.00
N LEU A 157 -0.81 18.04 -16.01
CA LEU A 157 -1.06 19.48 -15.94
C LEU A 157 0.18 20.31 -15.58
N GLU A 158 1.20 19.72 -14.94
CA GLU A 158 2.44 20.45 -14.61
C GLU A 158 3.54 20.33 -15.68
N MET A 159 3.39 19.46 -16.68
CA MET A 159 4.43 19.18 -17.69
C MET A 159 4.29 19.95 -19.01
N PHE A 160 3.28 20.81 -19.17
CA PHE A 160 3.17 21.71 -20.32
C PHE A 160 2.99 23.16 -19.86
N PRO A 161 4.08 23.90 -19.55
CA PRO A 161 4.01 25.35 -19.66
C PRO A 161 3.91 25.71 -21.16
N GLU A 162 3.00 26.63 -21.49
CA GLU A 162 2.88 27.26 -22.82
C GLU A 162 4.22 27.81 -23.35
#